data_AF-A0A514ZYK4-F1
#
_entry.id   AF-A0A514ZYK4-F1
#
_cell.length_a   1.000
_cell.length_b   1.000
_cell.length_c   1.000
_cell.angle_alpha   90.00
_cell.angle_beta   90.00
_cell.angle_gamma   90.00
#
_symmetry.space_group_name_H-M   'P 1'
#
loop_
_entity.id
_entity.type
_entity.pdbx_description
1 polymer ?
#
loop_
_entity_poly.entity_id
_entity_poly.type
_entity_poly.pdbx_seq_one_letter_code
_entity_poly.pdbx_strand_id
1 'polypeptide(L)'
;MRYIVVFAQQEIGYAVGFDNSADAVDFLFWGYEEYDLLPYGIFDALTGEVFPYEHRGELVVEVDEETISRTAKDYLKAAIRQTT
;
A
#
# COMPACT_ATOMS: atom_id res chain seq x y z
N MET A 1 -0.38 8.08 -10.84
CA MET A 1 -0.35 7.21 -9.65
C MET A 1 0.03 8.04 -8.43
N ARG A 2 -0.96 8.42 -7.61
CA ARG A 2 -0.76 9.20 -6.38
C ARG A 2 -0.74 8.32 -5.14
N TYR A 3 -1.69 7.40 -5.02
CA TYR A 3 -1.84 6.56 -3.84
C TYR A 3 -1.19 5.21 -4.09
N ILE A 4 -0.30 4.78 -3.21
CA ILE A 4 0.41 3.51 -3.35
C ILE A 4 0.00 2.62 -2.21
N VAL A 5 -0.74 1.58 -2.57
CA VAL A 5 -1.10 0.53 -1.64
C VAL A 5 0.12 -0.35 -1.40
N VAL A 6 0.40 -0.66 -0.15
CA VAL A 6 1.41 -1.63 0.27
C VAL A 6 0.72 -2.75 1.05
N PHE A 7 1.07 -3.98 0.70
CA PHE A 7 0.51 -5.18 1.31
C PHE A 7 1.53 -6.32 1.25
N ALA A 8 1.29 -7.40 1.97
CA ALA A 8 2.05 -8.63 1.83
C ALA A 8 1.16 -9.81 1.47
N GLN A 9 1.77 -10.79 0.80
CA GLN A 9 1.19 -12.11 0.56
C GLN A 9 2.30 -13.14 0.72
N GLN A 10 2.07 -14.18 1.52
CA GLN A 10 3.09 -15.22 1.80
C GLN A 10 4.45 -14.62 2.23
N GLU A 11 4.42 -13.63 3.13
CA GLU A 11 5.60 -12.92 3.64
C GLU A 11 6.38 -12.06 2.63
N ILE A 12 5.87 -11.92 1.40
CA ILE A 12 6.46 -11.06 0.37
C ILE A 12 5.70 -9.74 0.32
N GLY A 13 6.42 -8.62 0.43
CA GLY A 13 5.85 -7.27 0.33
C GLY A 13 5.68 -6.81 -1.11
N TYR A 14 4.51 -6.26 -1.43
CA TYR A 14 4.12 -5.76 -2.74
C TYR A 14 3.61 -4.33 -2.64
N ALA A 15 3.60 -3.65 -3.79
CA ALA A 15 3.00 -2.33 -3.92
C ALA A 15 2.30 -2.15 -5.27
N VAL A 16 1.19 -1.42 -5.26
CA VAL A 16 0.39 -1.10 -6.45
C VAL A 16 -0.06 0.37 -6.38
N GLY A 17 0.07 1.08 -7.50
CA GLY A 17 -0.30 2.48 -7.63
C GLY A 17 -1.74 2.69 -8.12
N PHE A 18 -2.40 3.68 -7.53
CA PHE A 18 -3.75 4.14 -7.86
C PHE A 18 -3.76 5.67 -8.02
N ASP A 19 -4.70 6.18 -8.81
CA ASP A 19 -4.90 7.63 -8.95
C ASP A 19 -5.91 8.19 -7.94
N ASN A 20 -6.80 7.34 -7.42
CA ASN A 20 -7.86 7.67 -6.48
C ASN A 20 -7.67 6.93 -5.15
N SER A 21 -7.92 7.60 -4.03
CA SER A 21 -7.81 7.02 -2.70
C SER A 21 -8.92 6.00 -2.43
N ALA A 22 -10.13 6.19 -2.98
CA ALA A 22 -11.23 5.25 -2.80
C ALA A 22 -10.88 3.87 -3.36
N ASP A 23 -10.36 3.81 -4.59
CA ASP A 23 -9.95 2.55 -5.23
C ASP A 23 -8.80 1.87 -4.46
N ALA A 24 -7.88 2.64 -3.90
CA ALA A 24 -6.78 2.13 -3.07
C ALA A 24 -7.29 1.50 -1.76
N VAL A 25 -8.28 2.13 -1.11
CA VAL A 25 -8.93 1.60 0.10
C VAL A 25 -9.74 0.35 -0.22
N ASP A 26 -10.55 0.37 -1.29
CA ASP A 26 -11.34 -0.78 -1.73
C ASP A 26 -10.44 -1.98 -2.05
N PHE A 27 -9.29 -1.75 -2.69
CA PHE A 27 -8.32 -2.82 -2.94
C PHE A 27 -7.81 -3.46 -1.65
N LEU A 28 -7.46 -2.66 -0.63
CA LEU A 28 -7.02 -3.19 0.66
C LEU A 28 -8.15 -3.94 1.39
N PHE A 29 -9.37 -3.41 1.34
CA PHE A 29 -10.53 -4.03 1.97
C PHE A 29 -10.84 -5.40 1.37
N TRP A 30 -11.06 -5.48 0.06
CA TRP A 30 -11.37 -6.75 -0.60
C TRP A 30 -10.17 -7.68 -0.65
N GLY A 31 -8.96 -7.13 -0.76
CA GLY A 31 -7.70 -7.86 -0.63
C GLY A 31 -7.61 -8.64 0.68
N TYR A 32 -7.97 -8.00 1.78
CA TYR A 32 -8.02 -8.63 3.09
C TYR A 32 -9.20 -9.62 3.22
N GLU A 33 -10.42 -9.23 2.84
CA GLU A 33 -11.62 -10.04 3.05
C GLU A 33 -11.68 -11.30 2.16
N GLU A 34 -11.20 -11.23 0.91
CA GLU A 34 -11.40 -12.29 -0.08
C GLU A 34 -10.12 -13.00 -0.52
N TYR A 35 -8.96 -12.34 -0.42
CA TYR A 35 -7.72 -12.80 -1.04
C TYR A 35 -6.58 -13.09 -0.06
N ASP A 36 -6.87 -13.05 1.25
CA ASP A 36 -5.91 -13.33 2.34
C ASP A 36 -4.64 -12.46 2.22
N LEU A 37 -4.79 -11.24 1.70
CA LEU A 37 -3.71 -10.26 1.68
C LEU A 37 -3.53 -9.71 3.09
N LEU A 38 -2.28 -9.40 3.45
CA LEU A 38 -1.92 -8.70 4.67
C LEU A 38 -1.76 -7.21 4.35
N PRO A 39 -2.80 -6.40 4.55
CA PRO A 39 -2.78 -4.98 4.21
C PRO A 39 -1.85 -4.22 5.18
N TYR A 40 -0.87 -3.50 4.64
CA TYR A 40 0.02 -2.67 5.46
C TYR A 40 -0.52 -1.24 5.54
N GLY A 41 -0.84 -0.66 4.39
CA GLY A 41 -1.36 0.70 4.34
C GLY A 41 -1.22 1.37 2.98
N ILE A 42 -1.47 2.68 2.96
CA ILE A 42 -1.41 3.52 1.77
C ILE A 42 -0.34 4.59 2.00
N PHE A 43 0.50 4.81 0.99
CA PHE A 43 1.41 5.94 0.91
C PHE A 43 0.89 6.97 -0.10
N ASP A 44 0.70 8.23 0.29
CA ASP A 44 0.37 9.32 -0.63
C ASP A 44 1.66 9.91 -1.21
N ALA A 45 1.92 9.65 -2.49
CA ALA A 45 3.12 10.10 -3.18
C ALA A 45 3.20 11.63 -3.36
N LEU A 46 2.08 12.36 -3.20
CA LEU A 46 2.06 13.82 -3.28
C LEU A 46 2.52 14.45 -1.95
N THR A 47 2.01 13.96 -0.82
CA THR A 47 2.28 14.55 0.52
C THR A 47 3.42 13.85 1.26
N GLY A 48 3.72 12.60 0.88
CA GLY A 48 4.68 11.74 1.58
C GLY A 48 4.12 11.08 2.84
N GLU A 49 2.82 11.21 3.09
CA GLU A 49 2.15 10.65 4.27
C GLU A 49 1.88 9.15 4.12
N VAL A 50 1.87 8.46 5.26
CA VAL A 50 1.52 7.05 5.39
C VAL A 50 0.21 6.93 6.16
N PHE A 51 -0.68 6.09 5.66
CA PHE A 51 -1.94 5.74 6.29
C PHE A 51 -1.92 4.23 6.54
N PRO A 52 -1.55 3.77 7.75
CA PRO A 52 -1.65 2.37 8.11
C PRO A 52 -3.07 1.85 7.90
N TYR A 53 -3.20 0.59 7.46
CA TYR A 53 -4.52 0.01 7.24
C TYR A 53 -5.11 -0.50 8.56
N GLU A 54 -6.31 -0.02 8.86
CA GLU A 54 -7.14 -0.51 9.93
C GLU A 54 -8.37 -1.23 9.35
N HIS A 55 -8.69 -2.40 9.90
CA HIS A 55 -9.94 -3.08 9.63
C HIS A 55 -10.84 -2.96 10.87
N ARG A 56 -11.99 -2.30 10.71
CA ARG A 56 -12.96 -2.05 11.81
C ARG A 56 -12.35 -1.32 13.02
N GLY A 57 -11.36 -0.46 12.77
CA GLY A 57 -10.69 0.36 13.80
C GLY A 57 -9.55 -0.35 14.52
N GLU A 58 -9.14 -1.53 14.06
CA GLU A 58 -7.98 -2.25 14.59
C GLU A 58 -6.94 -2.45 13.47
N LEU A 59 -5.67 -2.28 13.81
CA LEU A 59 -4.58 -2.59 12.88
C LEU A 59 -4.56 -4.09 12.59
N VAL A 60 -4.59 -4.45 11.31
CA VAL A 60 -4.50 -5.85 10.87
C VAL A 60 -3.07 -6.37 11.01
N VAL A 61 -2.09 -5.51 10.73
CA VAL A 61 -0.66 -5.82 10.80
C VAL A 61 0.06 -4.69 11.53
N GLU A 62 0.86 -5.05 12.54
CA GLU A 62 1.80 -4.12 13.15
C GLU A 62 3.04 -3.98 12.24
N VAL A 63 3.01 -2.98 11.38
CA VAL A 63 4.13 -2.64 10.48
C VAL A 63 4.48 -1.17 10.68
N ASP A 64 5.78 -0.89 10.67
CA ASP A 64 6.27 0.49 10.80
C ASP A 64 5.98 1.29 9.52
N GLU A 65 5.69 2.59 9.69
CA GLU A 65 5.43 3.48 8.56
C GLU A 65 6.63 3.61 7.60
N GLU A 66 7.86 3.42 8.10
CA GLU A 66 9.07 3.47 7.29
C GLU A 66 9.10 2.32 6.27
N THR A 67 8.64 1.12 6.64
CA THR A 67 8.53 -0.06 5.78
C THR A 67 7.50 0.18 4.67
N ILE A 68 6.35 0.80 5.00
CA ILE A 68 5.35 1.20 4.00
C ILE A 68 5.97 2.23 3.04
N SER A 69 6.56 3.29 3.59
CA SER A 69 7.17 4.38 2.81
C SER A 69 8.28 3.87 1.88
N ARG A 70 9.17 3.00 2.38
CA ARG A 70 10.28 2.44 1.61
C ARG A 70 9.77 1.57 0.45
N THR A 71 8.83 0.67 0.74
CA THR A 71 8.27 -0.24 -0.28
C THR A 71 7.56 0.56 -1.39
N ALA A 72 6.77 1.57 -1.01
CA ALA A 72 6.09 2.44 -1.97
C ALA A 72 7.07 3.26 -2.82
N LYS A 73 8.13 3.81 -2.21
CA LYS A 73 9.17 4.56 -2.94
C LYS A 73 9.95 3.69 -3.90
N ASP A 74 10.24 2.44 -3.54
CA ASP A 74 10.95 1.52 -4.43
C ASP A 74 10.08 1.11 -5.63
N TYR A 75 8.77 0.93 -5.41
CA TYR A 75 7.80 0.78 -6.51
C TYR A 75 7.80 1.99 -7.45
N LEU A 76 7.75 3.23 -6.93
CA LEU A 76 7.80 4.44 -7.77
C LEU A 76 9.08 4.51 -8.61
N LYS A 77 10.24 4.25 -7.98
CA LYS A 77 11.52 4.24 -8.70
C LYS A 77 11.53 3.22 -9.82
N ALA A 78 10.96 2.03 -9.59
CA ALA A 78 10.86 0.99 -10.60
C ALA A 78 9.93 1.40 -11.75
N ALA A 79 8.76 1.99 -11.44
CA ALA A 79 7.79 2.44 -12.44
C ALA A 79 8.35 3.56 -13.34
N ILE A 80 9.09 4.51 -12.77
CA ILE A 80 9.74 5.61 -13.53
C ILE A 80 10.82 5.05 -14.48
N ARG A 81 11.61 4.07 -14.03
CA ARG A 81 12.66 3.45 -14.85
C ARG A 81 12.11 2.70 -16.06
N GLN A 82 10.88 2.18 -16.00
CA GLN A 82 10.26 1.48 -17.12
C GLN A 82 9.72 2.43 -18.20
N THR A 83 9.60 3.72 -17.90
CA THR A 83 9.06 4.74 -18.82
C THR A 83 10.13 5.61 -19.48
N THR A 84 11.42 5.37 -19.19
CA THR A 84 12.58 6.05 -19.80
C THR A 84 13.36 5.09 -20.68
#